data_AF-V6SWB3-F1
#
_entry.id   AF-V6SWB3-F1
#
_cell.length_a   1.000
_cell.length_b   1.000
_cell.length_c   1.000
_cell.angle_alpha   90.00
_cell.angle_beta   90.00
_cell.angle_gamma   90.00
#
_symmetry.space_group_name_H-M   'P 1'
#
loop_
_entity.id
_entity.type
_entity.pdbx_description
1 polymer ?
#
loop_
_entity_poly.entity_id
_entity_poly.type
_entity_poly.pdbx_seq_one_letter_code
_entity_poly.pdbx_strand_id
1 'polypeptide(L)'
;MGNHERKHINNILSYAQEIVKVQLGHEYDEFVDWLKKLDYYYETDDAIIVHAAFEHDRDLYAQREDVLSGSTSGERYLEKKYVPETYWSEYYKGDKPIIYGHHVVGDNVKIVGNTYGIDTGACHGGYLTAIELPGFIIHQVKSKKDYWEEEQKKWQIEVLKSKPWMTMNFEAINNLLDKLSYISDPRVIDYLKDTKNRIEKFDDLLALIKLKIEQVVKEILETEDVDFSKEANKYSFSRFLFMSRSNKLNIKDLEKVFDTPESRIDMGRELGIDTDYLEMIG
;
A
#
# COMPACT_ATOMS: atom_id res chain seq x y z
N MET A 1 -9.46 -9.34 15.52
CA MET A 1 -8.81 -8.84 14.30
C MET A 1 -8.15 -7.49 14.62
N GLY A 2 -6.91 -7.27 14.16
CA GLY A 2 -6.21 -6.00 14.34
C GLY A 2 -6.18 -5.10 13.12
N ASN A 3 -5.55 -3.93 13.26
CA ASN A 3 -5.40 -2.94 12.19
C ASN A 3 -4.54 -3.43 11.03
N HIS A 4 -3.51 -4.25 11.29
CA HIS A 4 -2.67 -4.82 10.24
C HIS A 4 -3.43 -5.82 9.36
N GLU A 5 -4.28 -6.66 9.95
CA GLU A 5 -5.18 -7.56 9.19
C GLU A 5 -6.24 -6.76 8.42
N ARG A 6 -6.82 -5.74 9.06
CA ARG A 6 -7.84 -4.88 8.42
C ARG A 6 -7.30 -4.15 7.18
N LYS A 7 -6.01 -3.79 7.17
CA LYS A 7 -5.33 -3.25 5.99
C LYS A 7 -5.32 -4.22 4.81
N HIS A 8 -5.11 -5.51 5.04
CA HIS A 8 -5.19 -6.53 3.99
C HIS A 8 -6.59 -6.64 3.40
N ILE A 9 -7.62 -6.71 4.26
CA ILE A 9 -9.03 -6.81 3.84
C ILE A 9 -9.43 -5.59 2.99
N ASN A 10 -8.97 -4.40 3.36
CA ASN A 10 -9.29 -3.16 2.65
C ASN A 10 -8.35 -2.86 1.46
N ASN A 11 -7.41 -3.76 1.15
CA ASN A 11 -6.40 -3.56 0.11
C ASN A 11 -5.56 -2.27 0.29
N ILE A 12 -5.28 -1.90 1.55
CA ILE A 12 -4.42 -0.77 1.92
C ILE A 12 -3.04 -1.32 2.29
N LEU A 13 -2.23 -1.64 1.28
CA LEU A 13 -0.96 -2.32 1.50
C LEU A 13 0.16 -1.31 1.81
N SER A 14 0.53 -1.19 3.09
CA SER A 14 1.81 -0.61 3.49
C SER A 14 2.94 -1.64 3.42
N TYR A 15 4.20 -1.21 3.57
CA TYR A 15 5.36 -2.08 3.36
C TYR A 15 5.27 -3.45 4.07
N ALA A 16 4.82 -3.50 5.33
CA ALA A 16 4.59 -4.76 6.04
C ALA A 16 3.57 -5.69 5.36
N GLN A 17 2.46 -5.13 4.87
CA GLN A 17 1.43 -5.88 4.14
C GLN A 17 1.96 -6.37 2.79
N GLU A 18 2.83 -5.59 2.14
CA GLU A 18 3.46 -5.98 0.88
C GLU A 18 4.41 -7.16 1.08
N ILE A 19 5.18 -7.17 2.18
CA ILE A 19 6.01 -8.33 2.56
C ILE A 19 5.13 -9.57 2.70
N VAL A 20 4.04 -9.49 3.48
CA VAL A 20 3.11 -10.63 3.67
C VAL A 20 2.53 -11.10 2.34
N LYS A 21 2.14 -10.18 1.45
CA LYS A 21 1.59 -10.52 0.13
C LYS A 21 2.61 -11.27 -0.72
N VAL A 22 3.86 -10.81 -0.75
CA VAL A 22 4.95 -11.48 -1.47
C VAL A 22 5.27 -12.85 -0.85
N GLN A 23 5.27 -12.95 0.48
CA GLN A 23 5.55 -14.20 1.20
C GLN A 23 4.51 -15.29 0.94
N LEU A 24 3.23 -14.93 0.96
CA LEU A 24 2.14 -15.87 0.75
C LEU A 24 1.94 -16.21 -0.74
N GLY A 25 2.30 -15.29 -1.64
CA GLY A 25 2.19 -15.51 -3.09
C GLY A 25 0.77 -15.95 -3.48
N HIS A 26 0.65 -17.17 -3.98
CA HIS A 26 -0.64 -17.75 -4.42
C HIS A 26 -1.63 -18.00 -3.27
N GLU A 27 -1.16 -18.14 -2.02
CA GLU A 27 -2.02 -18.34 -0.84
C GLU A 27 -2.59 -17.02 -0.29
N TYR A 28 -2.21 -15.87 -0.86
CA TYR A 28 -2.60 -14.56 -0.34
C TYR A 28 -4.12 -14.33 -0.36
N ASP A 29 -4.80 -14.75 -1.43
CA ASP A 29 -6.24 -14.53 -1.54
C ASP A 29 -7.02 -15.39 -0.53
N GLU A 30 -6.59 -16.64 -0.32
CA GLU A 30 -7.14 -17.52 0.72
C GLU A 30 -6.89 -16.97 2.13
N PHE A 31 -5.71 -16.40 2.37
CA PHE A 31 -5.39 -15.70 3.62
C PHE A 31 -6.33 -14.51 3.86
N VAL A 32 -6.56 -13.66 2.84
CA VAL A 32 -7.48 -12.53 2.94
C VAL A 32 -8.92 -13.01 3.21
N ASP A 33 -9.36 -14.09 2.57
CA ASP A 33 -10.69 -14.67 2.81
C ASP A 33 -10.82 -15.31 4.19
N TRP A 34 -9.74 -15.85 4.74
CA TRP A 34 -9.70 -16.29 6.13
C TRP A 34 -9.79 -15.11 7.10
N LEU A 35 -9.05 -14.02 6.85
CA LEU A 35 -9.10 -12.82 7.68
C LEU A 35 -10.52 -12.24 7.79
N LYS A 36 -11.29 -12.22 6.71
CA LYS A 36 -12.69 -11.72 6.70
C LYS A 36 -13.62 -12.45 7.67
N LYS A 37 -13.23 -13.64 8.15
CA LYS A 37 -14.03 -14.47 9.07
C LYS A 37 -13.67 -14.23 10.55
N LEU A 38 -12.65 -13.43 10.85
CA LEU A 38 -12.20 -13.19 12.22
C LEU A 38 -13.06 -12.13 12.91
N ASP A 39 -13.43 -12.39 14.17
CA ASP A 39 -14.12 -11.42 15.00
C ASP A 39 -13.19 -10.30 15.51
N TYR A 40 -13.77 -9.17 15.90
CA TYR A 40 -13.03 -8.04 16.48
C TYR A 40 -12.77 -8.16 17.98
N TYR A 41 -13.51 -9.04 18.65
CA TYR A 41 -13.35 -9.34 20.06
C TYR A 41 -13.63 -10.82 20.33
N TYR A 42 -13.20 -11.31 21.48
CA TYR A 42 -13.59 -12.61 22.02
C TYR A 42 -13.86 -12.45 23.51
N GLU A 43 -14.90 -13.10 24.02
CA GLU A 43 -15.30 -13.01 25.43
C GLU A 43 -15.27 -14.42 26.06
N THR A 44 -14.51 -14.57 27.14
CA THR A 44 -14.53 -15.74 28.00
C THR A 44 -15.35 -15.46 29.26
N ASP A 45 -15.49 -16.43 30.16
CA ASP A 45 -16.07 -16.17 31.49
C ASP A 45 -15.22 -15.15 32.28
N ASP A 46 -13.90 -15.18 32.09
CA ASP A 46 -12.93 -14.42 32.89
C ASP A 46 -12.50 -13.07 32.29
N ALA A 47 -12.56 -12.90 30.96
CA ALA A 47 -11.99 -11.73 30.31
C ALA A 47 -12.64 -11.39 28.95
N ILE A 48 -12.46 -10.15 28.53
CA ILE A 48 -12.73 -9.65 27.18
C ILE A 48 -11.38 -9.47 26.48
N ILE A 49 -11.24 -10.00 25.27
CA ILE A 49 -10.04 -9.90 24.45
C ILE A 49 -10.34 -9.02 23.24
N VAL A 50 -9.58 -7.96 23.06
CA VAL A 50 -9.68 -7.03 21.92
C VAL A 50 -8.28 -6.72 21.38
N HIS A 51 -8.16 -6.23 20.15
CA HIS A 51 -6.84 -5.91 19.60
C HIS A 51 -6.27 -4.61 20.18
N ALA A 52 -7.05 -3.53 20.18
CA ALA A 52 -6.53 -2.19 20.49
C ALA A 52 -7.20 -1.51 21.68
N ALA A 53 -8.46 -1.13 21.52
CA ALA A 53 -9.11 -0.25 22.46
C ALA A 53 -10.57 -0.60 22.72
N PHE A 54 -11.09 -0.08 23.82
CA PHE A 54 -12.46 -0.31 24.27
C PHE A 54 -13.09 1.01 24.74
N GLU A 55 -14.29 1.30 24.27
CA GLU A 55 -15.07 2.45 24.71
C GLU A 55 -15.64 2.18 26.11
N HIS A 56 -15.14 2.87 27.14
CA HIS A 56 -15.49 2.63 28.55
C HIS A 56 -16.97 2.76 28.90
N ASP A 57 -17.73 3.50 28.08
CA ASP A 57 -19.13 3.88 28.26
C ASP A 57 -20.09 3.09 27.36
N ARG A 58 -19.60 2.01 26.72
CA ARG A 58 -20.41 1.16 25.83
C ARG A 58 -20.23 -0.32 26.15
N ASP A 59 -21.30 -1.07 26.01
CA ASP A 59 -21.26 -2.52 26.12
C ASP A 59 -20.42 -3.15 25.00
N LEU A 60 -19.88 -4.36 25.25
CA LEU A 60 -19.04 -5.11 24.31
C LEU A 60 -19.66 -5.23 22.91
N TYR A 61 -20.93 -5.62 22.84
CA TYR A 61 -21.67 -5.82 21.58
C TYR A 61 -21.98 -4.51 20.83
N ALA A 62 -21.82 -3.36 21.50
CA ALA A 62 -22.02 -2.04 20.92
C ALA A 62 -20.69 -1.36 20.54
N GLN A 63 -19.53 -1.98 20.81
CA GLN A 63 -18.23 -1.41 20.49
C GLN A 63 -18.06 -1.21 18.99
N ARG A 64 -17.41 -0.12 18.58
CA ARG A 64 -17.07 0.09 17.17
C ARG A 64 -15.91 -0.79 16.77
N GLU A 65 -16.04 -1.47 15.64
CA GLU A 65 -14.94 -2.30 15.11
C GLU A 65 -13.67 -1.50 14.83
N ASP A 66 -13.80 -0.24 14.39
CA ASP A 66 -12.66 0.62 14.08
C ASP A 66 -11.88 1.02 15.33
N VAL A 67 -12.56 1.12 16.48
CA VAL A 67 -11.97 1.25 17.82
C VAL A 67 -11.33 -0.06 18.27
N LEU A 68 -12.06 -1.17 18.22
CA LEU A 68 -11.56 -2.49 18.65
C LEU A 68 -10.29 -2.90 17.90
N SER A 69 -10.22 -2.58 16.60
CA SER A 69 -9.08 -2.90 15.74
C SER A 69 -7.95 -1.88 15.78
N GLY A 70 -8.13 -0.69 16.36
CA GLY A 70 -7.09 0.35 16.37
C GLY A 70 -6.81 0.92 14.98
N SER A 71 -7.86 1.16 14.20
CA SER A 71 -7.71 1.84 12.91
C SER A 71 -7.49 3.34 13.14
N THR A 72 -6.95 4.05 12.14
CA THR A 72 -6.78 5.51 12.22
C THR A 72 -8.11 6.26 12.44
N SER A 73 -9.25 5.74 11.96
CA SER A 73 -10.56 6.36 12.23
C SER A 73 -10.99 6.14 13.68
N GLY A 74 -10.71 4.95 14.23
CA GLY A 74 -10.96 4.62 15.63
C GLY A 74 -10.10 5.45 16.58
N GLU A 75 -8.80 5.54 16.33
CA GLU A 75 -7.86 6.37 17.10
C GLU A 75 -8.33 7.84 17.15
N ARG A 76 -8.60 8.45 15.98
CA ARG A 76 -9.10 9.83 15.89
C ARG A 76 -10.44 10.04 16.57
N TYR A 77 -11.28 9.01 16.60
CA TYR A 77 -12.54 9.05 17.33
C TYR A 77 -12.30 9.10 18.84
N LEU A 78 -11.39 8.26 19.36
CA LEU A 78 -11.04 8.23 20.77
C LEU A 78 -10.31 9.50 21.23
N GLU A 79 -9.43 10.07 20.40
CA GLU A 79 -8.75 11.36 20.67
C GLU A 79 -9.73 12.52 20.93
N LYS A 80 -10.91 12.48 20.30
CA LYS A 80 -11.98 13.47 20.53
C LYS A 80 -12.85 13.16 21.74
N LYS A 81 -12.86 11.90 22.16
CA LYS A 81 -13.71 11.39 23.25
C LYS A 81 -13.03 11.52 24.61
N TYR A 82 -11.71 11.35 24.67
CA TYR A 82 -10.92 11.39 25.90
C TYR A 82 -10.11 12.67 26.00
N VAL A 83 -9.67 12.98 27.21
CA VAL A 83 -8.78 14.13 27.45
C VAL A 83 -7.42 13.84 26.79
N PRO A 84 -6.74 14.84 26.20
CA PRO A 84 -5.39 14.64 25.67
C PRO A 84 -4.45 13.98 26.68
N GLU A 85 -3.55 13.14 26.19
CA GLU A 85 -2.55 12.39 26.99
C GLU A 85 -3.14 11.33 27.94
N THR A 86 -4.45 11.04 27.86
CA THR A 86 -5.08 9.94 28.58
C THR A 86 -5.43 8.79 27.64
N TYR A 87 -5.58 7.59 28.19
CA TYR A 87 -5.98 6.41 27.44
C TYR A 87 -7.31 5.83 27.94
N TRP A 88 -8.06 5.15 27.06
CA TRP A 88 -9.37 4.59 27.39
C TRP A 88 -9.36 3.69 28.63
N SER A 89 -8.24 3.00 28.87
CA SER A 89 -8.07 2.10 30.00
C SER A 89 -8.14 2.80 31.36
N GLU A 90 -7.83 4.09 31.42
CA GLU A 90 -7.95 4.90 32.63
C GLU A 90 -9.43 5.19 32.99
N TYR A 91 -10.29 5.22 31.97
CA TYR A 91 -11.72 5.47 32.09
C TYR A 91 -12.52 4.18 32.32
N TYR A 92 -11.95 3.00 32.02
CA TYR A 92 -12.62 1.73 32.22
C TYR A 92 -12.79 1.43 33.72
N LYS A 93 -14.05 1.31 34.17
CA LYS A 93 -14.44 0.97 35.55
C LYS A 93 -15.22 -0.35 35.64
N GLY A 94 -15.28 -1.12 34.57
CA GLY A 94 -15.97 -2.41 34.56
C GLY A 94 -15.23 -3.47 35.37
N ASP A 95 -16.00 -4.41 35.90
CA ASP A 95 -15.45 -5.49 36.74
C ASP A 95 -14.75 -6.57 35.92
N LYS A 96 -15.16 -6.77 34.66
CA LYS A 96 -14.61 -7.82 33.79
C LYS A 96 -13.26 -7.38 33.18
N PRO A 97 -12.17 -8.13 33.38
CA PRO A 97 -10.87 -7.80 32.80
C PRO A 97 -10.89 -7.65 31.26
N ILE A 98 -10.13 -6.68 30.75
CA ILE A 98 -9.91 -6.48 29.31
C ILE A 98 -8.43 -6.68 28.96
N ILE A 99 -8.14 -7.63 28.09
CA ILE A 99 -6.80 -7.91 27.58
C ILE A 99 -6.69 -7.34 26.15
N TYR A 100 -5.64 -6.55 25.90
CA TYR A 100 -5.46 -5.83 24.63
C TYR A 100 -3.99 -5.70 24.21
N GLY A 101 -3.74 -5.28 22.97
CA GLY A 101 -2.41 -5.05 22.41
C GLY A 101 -2.32 -3.73 21.65
N HIS A 102 -1.91 -3.79 20.38
CA HIS A 102 -1.83 -2.68 19.40
C HIS A 102 -0.74 -1.63 19.63
N HIS A 103 -0.57 -1.14 20.85
CA HIS A 103 0.54 -0.27 21.20
C HIS A 103 1.55 -1.02 22.05
N VAL A 104 2.82 -0.98 21.64
CA VAL A 104 3.91 -1.55 22.41
C VAL A 104 4.01 -0.84 23.76
N VAL A 105 3.85 -1.59 24.85
CA VAL A 105 3.83 -1.04 26.22
C VAL A 105 5.17 -1.11 26.96
N GLY A 106 6.21 -1.59 26.28
CA GLY A 106 7.54 -1.84 26.85
C GLY A 106 7.76 -3.32 27.16
N ASP A 107 8.65 -3.60 28.10
CA ASP A 107 9.08 -4.98 28.42
C ASP A 107 8.08 -5.76 29.29
N ASN A 108 7.19 -5.07 30.01
CA ASN A 108 6.23 -5.67 30.93
C ASN A 108 4.80 -5.38 30.52
N VAL A 109 3.86 -6.24 30.91
CA VAL A 109 2.42 -6.00 30.75
C VAL A 109 2.03 -4.68 31.41
N LYS A 110 1.29 -3.84 30.69
CA LYS A 110 0.72 -2.60 31.24
C LYS A 110 -0.61 -2.93 31.91
N ILE A 111 -0.66 -2.76 33.24
CA ILE A 111 -1.87 -3.00 34.01
C ILE A 111 -2.43 -1.65 34.49
N VAL A 112 -3.65 -1.33 34.09
CA VAL A 112 -4.38 -0.14 34.54
C VAL A 112 -5.78 -0.56 34.99
N GLY A 113 -6.01 -0.62 36.31
CA GLY A 113 -7.23 -1.20 36.85
C GLY A 113 -7.42 -2.64 36.38
N ASN A 114 -8.56 -2.94 35.78
CA ASN A 114 -8.90 -4.26 35.20
C ASN A 114 -8.51 -4.38 33.72
N THR A 115 -7.49 -3.65 33.25
CA THR A 115 -7.05 -3.73 31.85
C THR A 115 -5.59 -4.16 31.75
N TYR A 116 -5.27 -4.98 30.74
CA TYR A 116 -3.99 -5.66 30.57
C TYR A 116 -3.49 -5.49 29.14
N GLY A 117 -2.52 -4.59 28.94
CA GLY A 117 -1.82 -4.40 27.67
C GLY A 117 -0.67 -5.40 27.52
N ILE A 118 -0.80 -6.36 26.59
CA ILE A 118 0.14 -7.47 26.41
C ILE A 118 1.07 -7.32 25.20
N ASP A 119 0.91 -6.27 24.39
CA ASP A 119 1.83 -6.01 23.28
C ASP A 119 3.16 -5.49 23.82
N THR A 120 4.10 -6.40 24.02
CA THR A 120 5.45 -6.13 24.52
C THR A 120 6.48 -6.13 23.40
N GLY A 121 6.06 -5.84 22.16
CA GLY A 121 6.96 -5.57 21.03
C GLY A 121 7.75 -6.79 20.54
N ALA A 122 7.15 -7.97 20.52
CA ALA A 122 7.82 -9.23 20.15
C ALA A 122 8.57 -9.16 18.81
N CYS A 123 7.97 -8.57 17.78
CA CYS A 123 8.59 -8.44 16.46
C CYS A 123 9.82 -7.52 16.45
N HIS A 124 9.88 -6.56 17.38
CA HIS A 124 10.98 -5.59 17.55
C HIS A 124 12.03 -6.04 18.57
N GLY A 125 12.16 -7.35 18.81
CA GLY A 125 13.12 -7.87 19.79
C GLY A 125 12.69 -7.69 21.25
N GLY A 126 11.43 -7.33 21.50
CA GLY A 126 10.80 -7.29 22.83
C GLY A 126 10.47 -8.68 23.35
N TYR A 127 9.29 -8.85 23.92
CA TYR A 127 8.80 -10.13 24.44
C TYR A 127 7.52 -10.56 23.73
N LEU A 128 7.36 -11.87 23.54
CA LEU A 128 6.04 -12.45 23.31
C LEU A 128 5.41 -12.75 24.67
N THR A 129 4.24 -12.18 24.92
CA THR A 129 3.58 -12.21 26.21
C THR A 129 2.23 -12.92 26.12
N ALA A 130 1.92 -13.74 27.11
CA ALA A 130 0.65 -14.41 27.28
C ALA A 130 0.13 -14.23 28.70
N ILE A 131 -1.19 -14.20 28.86
CA ILE A 131 -1.87 -14.23 30.17
C ILE A 131 -2.67 -15.52 30.24
N GLU A 132 -2.37 -16.34 31.24
CA GLU A 132 -3.11 -17.56 31.53
C GLU A 132 -4.37 -17.24 32.34
N LEU A 133 -5.53 -17.69 31.85
CA LEU A 133 -6.82 -17.54 32.53
C LEU A 133 -7.24 -18.88 33.17
N PRO A 134 -7.96 -18.86 34.31
CA PRO A 134 -8.46 -17.68 35.04
C PRO A 134 -7.42 -17.05 36.00
N GLY A 135 -6.20 -17.61 36.10
CA GLY A 135 -5.21 -17.21 37.11
C GLY A 135 -4.55 -15.85 36.91
N PHE A 136 -4.71 -15.22 35.73
CA PHE A 136 -4.01 -14.01 35.29
C PHE A 136 -2.48 -14.11 35.43
N ILE A 137 -1.92 -15.31 35.21
CA ILE A 137 -0.48 -15.55 35.31
C ILE A 137 0.18 -15.05 34.01
N ILE A 138 1.15 -14.14 34.16
CA ILE A 138 1.87 -13.56 33.03
C ILE A 138 3.04 -14.47 32.66
N HIS A 139 3.07 -14.89 31.39
CA HIS A 139 4.17 -15.64 30.79
C HIS A 139 4.83 -14.79 29.71
N GLN A 140 6.17 -14.71 29.71
CA GLN A 140 6.92 -13.96 28.71
C GLN A 140 8.11 -14.74 28.17
N VAL A 141 8.31 -14.63 26.86
CA VAL A 141 9.49 -15.17 26.16
C VAL A 141 10.17 -14.05 25.40
N LYS A 142 11.46 -13.83 25.67
CA LYS A 142 12.26 -12.81 24.98
C LYS A 142 12.46 -13.22 23.51
N SER A 143 12.21 -12.29 22.60
CA SER A 143 12.57 -12.46 21.19
C SER A 143 14.09 -12.48 21.03
N LYS A 144 14.59 -13.37 20.18
CA LYS A 144 16.04 -13.56 20.00
C LYS A 144 16.73 -12.39 19.28
N LYS A 145 15.96 -11.58 18.55
CA LYS A 145 16.40 -10.48 17.69
C LYS A 145 15.20 -9.61 17.29
N ASP A 146 15.47 -8.48 16.66
CA ASP A 146 14.46 -7.71 15.92
C ASP A 146 14.15 -8.44 14.60
N TYR A 147 13.00 -9.11 14.56
CA TYR A 147 12.54 -9.83 13.38
C TYR A 147 11.99 -8.87 12.32
N TRP A 148 11.43 -7.72 12.73
CA TRP A 148 10.92 -6.74 11.79
C TRP A 148 12.04 -6.12 10.97
N GLU A 149 13.12 -5.66 11.61
CA GLU A 149 14.28 -5.09 10.92
C GLU A 149 14.91 -6.10 9.93
N GLU A 150 14.97 -7.38 10.31
CA GLU A 150 15.48 -8.44 9.44
C GLU A 150 14.59 -8.66 8.21
N GLU A 151 13.28 -8.79 8.41
CA GLU A 151 12.34 -9.01 7.31
C GLU A 151 12.28 -7.79 6.38
N GLN A 152 12.39 -6.56 6.90
CA GLN A 152 12.50 -5.36 6.08
C GLN A 152 13.71 -5.42 5.14
N LYS A 153 14.90 -5.82 5.62
CA LYS A 153 16.11 -5.95 4.79
C LYS A 153 16.03 -7.10 3.80
N LYS A 154 15.39 -8.20 4.20
CA LYS A 154 15.28 -9.41 3.39
C LYS A 154 14.36 -9.23 2.18
N TRP A 155 13.22 -8.56 2.35
CA TRP A 155 12.17 -8.52 1.34
C TRP A 155 12.14 -7.25 0.49
N GLN A 156 12.98 -6.26 0.77
CA GLN A 156 12.96 -4.97 0.06
C GLN A 156 12.98 -5.11 -1.46
N ILE A 157 13.87 -5.95 -2.00
CA ILE A 157 13.99 -6.16 -3.45
C ILE A 157 12.77 -6.87 -4.03
N GLU A 158 12.30 -7.94 -3.39
CA GLU A 158 11.16 -8.71 -3.90
C GLU A 158 9.85 -7.91 -3.83
N VAL A 159 9.68 -7.09 -2.79
CA VAL A 159 8.58 -6.13 -2.73
C VAL A 159 8.68 -5.10 -3.85
N LEU A 160 9.87 -4.57 -4.16
CA LEU A 160 10.05 -3.65 -5.27
C LEU A 160 9.74 -4.29 -6.63
N LYS A 161 10.16 -5.53 -6.86
CA LYS A 161 9.81 -6.28 -8.07
C LYS A 161 8.31 -6.53 -8.19
N SER A 162 7.61 -6.74 -7.07
CA SER A 162 6.17 -6.98 -7.06
C SER A 162 5.32 -5.73 -7.36
N LYS A 163 5.93 -4.54 -7.44
CA LYS A 163 5.20 -3.31 -7.72
C LYS A 163 4.65 -3.34 -9.15
N PRO A 164 3.46 -2.78 -9.37
CA PRO A 164 2.85 -2.73 -10.70
C PRO A 164 3.47 -1.58 -11.53
N TRP A 165 4.79 -1.61 -11.75
CA TRP A 165 5.52 -0.52 -12.41
C TRP A 165 4.92 -0.14 -13.76
N MET A 166 4.46 -1.12 -14.53
CA MET A 166 3.91 -0.89 -15.87
C MET A 166 2.58 -0.13 -15.88
N THR A 167 1.74 -0.36 -14.87
CA THR A 167 0.40 0.24 -14.79
C THR A 167 0.36 1.43 -13.83
N MET A 168 1.44 1.70 -13.11
CA MET A 168 1.57 2.83 -12.20
C MET A 168 1.85 4.10 -13.00
N ASN A 169 1.21 5.21 -12.62
CA ASN A 169 1.48 6.47 -13.29
C ASN A 169 2.86 7.02 -12.92
N PHE A 170 3.48 7.80 -13.83
CA PHE A 170 4.84 8.30 -13.65
C PHE A 170 5.00 9.18 -12.40
N GLU A 171 3.98 9.92 -12.00
CA GLU A 171 4.02 10.70 -10.76
C GLU A 171 4.16 9.81 -9.52
N ALA A 172 3.36 8.73 -9.43
CA ALA A 172 3.44 7.77 -8.33
C ALA A 172 4.78 7.00 -8.34
N ILE A 173 5.29 6.64 -9.52
CA ILE A 173 6.61 6.02 -9.69
C ILE A 173 7.69 6.94 -9.12
N ASN A 174 7.73 8.20 -9.54
CA ASN A 174 8.74 9.17 -9.08
C ASN A 174 8.64 9.41 -7.57
N ASN A 175 7.42 9.60 -7.05
CA ASN A 175 7.19 9.73 -5.61
C ASN A 175 7.67 8.51 -4.81
N LEU A 176 7.53 7.30 -5.36
CA LEU A 176 8.02 6.08 -4.73
C LEU A 176 9.56 6.02 -4.74
N LEU A 177 10.20 6.32 -5.88
CA LEU A 177 11.65 6.37 -5.99
C LEU A 177 12.26 7.40 -5.02
N ASP A 178 11.67 8.59 -4.93
CA ASP A 178 12.11 9.64 -4.01
C ASP A 178 11.97 9.22 -2.55
N LYS A 179 10.83 8.61 -2.19
CA LYS A 179 10.60 8.06 -0.85
C LYS A 179 11.61 6.98 -0.48
N LEU A 180 12.21 6.28 -1.43
CA LEU A 180 13.17 5.19 -1.17
C LEU A 180 14.63 5.63 -1.29
N SER A 181 14.88 6.90 -1.62
CA SER A 181 16.23 7.45 -1.82
C SER A 181 17.11 7.44 -0.56
N TYR A 182 16.51 7.33 0.63
CA TYR A 182 17.24 7.25 1.90
C TYR A 182 17.83 5.86 2.19
N ILE A 183 17.43 4.82 1.44
CA ILE A 183 17.88 3.45 1.68
C ILE A 183 19.36 3.31 1.30
N SER A 184 20.16 2.76 2.20
CA SER A 184 21.60 2.62 2.05
C SER A 184 22.09 1.23 1.60
N ASP A 185 21.19 0.25 1.45
CA ASP A 185 21.56 -1.09 0.94
C ASP A 185 21.99 -1.00 -0.53
N PRO A 186 23.24 -1.35 -0.88
CA PRO A 186 23.76 -1.24 -2.24
C PRO A 186 22.91 -1.97 -3.29
N ARG A 187 22.33 -3.12 -2.95
CA ARG A 187 21.49 -3.90 -3.87
C ARG A 187 20.21 -3.15 -4.22
N VAL A 188 19.64 -2.46 -3.23
CA VAL A 188 18.43 -1.65 -3.38
C VAL A 188 18.75 -0.40 -4.19
N ILE A 189 19.88 0.25 -3.92
CA ILE A 189 20.35 1.41 -4.68
C ILE A 189 20.52 1.04 -6.16
N ASP A 190 21.20 -0.08 -6.46
CA ASP A 190 21.41 -0.53 -7.83
C ASP A 190 20.07 -0.83 -8.54
N TYR A 191 19.14 -1.50 -7.85
CA TYR A 191 17.80 -1.77 -8.38
C TYR A 191 17.02 -0.49 -8.66
N LEU A 192 17.01 0.47 -7.73
CA LEU A 192 16.31 1.75 -7.90
C LEU A 192 16.92 2.58 -9.03
N LYS A 193 18.24 2.56 -9.18
CA LYS A 193 18.94 3.24 -10.28
C LYS A 193 18.61 2.62 -11.62
N ASP A 194 18.62 1.30 -11.73
CA ASP A 194 18.21 0.59 -12.95
C ASP A 194 16.74 0.87 -13.29
N THR A 195 15.85 0.81 -12.29
CA THR A 195 14.43 1.16 -12.44
C THR A 195 14.27 2.59 -12.96
N LYS A 196 14.96 3.56 -12.36
CA LYS A 196 14.92 4.96 -12.80
C LYS A 196 15.39 5.11 -14.26
N ASN A 197 16.53 4.52 -14.62
CA ASN A 197 17.05 4.56 -15.98
C ASN A 197 16.07 3.94 -16.99
N ARG A 198 15.37 2.87 -16.60
CA ARG A 198 14.33 2.24 -17.43
C ARG A 198 13.12 3.14 -17.60
N ILE A 199 12.67 3.80 -16.52
CA ILE A 199 11.55 4.73 -16.54
C ILE A 199 11.84 5.95 -17.43
N GLU A 200 13.07 6.48 -17.39
CA GLU A 200 13.48 7.62 -18.24
C GLU A 200 13.36 7.31 -19.75
N LYS A 201 13.55 6.06 -20.17
CA LYS A 201 13.38 5.66 -21.59
C LYS A 201 11.95 5.83 -22.10
N PHE A 202 10.95 5.88 -21.22
CA PHE A 202 9.58 6.14 -21.65
C PHE A 202 9.37 7.59 -22.07
N ASP A 203 10.18 8.53 -21.60
CA ASP A 203 10.12 9.92 -22.07
C ASP A 203 10.62 10.02 -23.52
N ASP A 204 11.66 9.25 -23.86
CA ASP A 204 12.13 9.10 -25.24
C ASP A 204 11.02 8.47 -26.13
N LEU A 205 10.35 7.43 -25.64
CA LEU A 205 9.22 6.83 -26.37
C LEU A 205 8.08 7.85 -26.58
N LEU A 206 7.75 8.67 -25.58
CA LEU A 206 6.72 9.69 -25.71
C LEU A 206 7.08 10.75 -26.76
N ALA A 207 8.36 11.12 -26.84
CA ALA A 207 8.86 12.01 -27.89
C ALA A 207 8.73 11.37 -29.28
N LEU A 208 9.05 10.07 -29.42
CA LEU A 208 8.87 9.32 -30.67
C LEU A 208 7.40 9.20 -31.08
N ILE A 209 6.50 8.94 -30.11
CA ILE A 209 5.04 8.93 -30.32
C ILE A 209 4.59 10.25 -30.92
N LYS A 210 5.01 11.38 -30.33
CA LYS A 210 4.69 12.71 -30.85
C LYS A 210 5.15 12.89 -32.30
N LEU A 211 6.40 12.51 -32.60
CA LEU A 211 6.95 12.60 -33.96
C LEU A 211 6.18 11.73 -34.96
N LYS A 212 5.76 10.52 -34.55
CA LYS A 212 4.95 9.66 -35.41
C LYS A 212 3.54 10.17 -35.63
N ILE A 213 2.89 10.76 -34.63
CA ILE A 213 1.61 11.44 -34.82
C ILE A 213 1.74 12.57 -35.85
N GLU A 214 2.81 13.38 -35.77
CA GLU A 214 3.08 14.44 -36.76
C GLU A 214 3.36 13.89 -38.15
N GLN A 215 4.04 12.74 -38.25
CA GLN A 215 4.27 12.06 -39.52
C GLN A 215 2.96 11.56 -40.13
N VAL A 216 2.08 10.91 -39.36
CA VAL A 216 0.77 10.45 -39.84
C VAL A 216 -0.07 11.61 -40.37
N VAL A 217 -0.04 12.78 -39.71
CA VAL A 217 -0.72 13.98 -40.23
C VAL A 217 -0.18 14.38 -41.61
N LYS A 218 1.14 14.35 -41.82
CA LYS A 218 1.74 14.66 -43.12
C LYS A 218 1.32 13.65 -44.19
N GLU A 219 1.38 12.36 -43.88
CA GLU A 219 0.99 11.27 -44.80
C GLU A 219 -0.48 11.37 -45.22
N ILE A 220 -1.39 11.68 -44.29
CA ILE A 220 -2.80 11.92 -44.63
C ILE A 220 -2.93 13.10 -45.60
N LEU A 221 -2.23 14.21 -45.33
CA LEU A 221 -2.33 15.44 -46.13
C LEU A 221 -1.63 15.36 -47.50
N GLU A 222 -0.73 14.40 -47.72
CA GLU A 222 -0.08 14.14 -49.01
C GLU A 222 -1.01 13.42 -50.01
N THR A 223 -2.13 12.88 -49.54
CA THR A 223 -3.13 12.20 -50.40
C THR A 223 -4.02 13.22 -51.11
N GLU A 224 -4.14 13.13 -52.45
CA GLU A 224 -5.01 14.01 -53.24
C GLU A 224 -6.50 13.83 -52.85
N ASP A 225 -7.25 14.95 -52.81
CA ASP A 225 -8.69 15.01 -52.45
C ASP A 225 -9.08 14.38 -51.09
N VAL A 226 -8.15 14.35 -50.13
CA VAL A 226 -8.39 13.75 -48.81
C VAL A 226 -9.34 14.57 -47.93
N ASP A 227 -10.36 13.91 -47.36
CA ASP A 227 -11.07 14.42 -46.19
C ASP A 227 -10.30 14.05 -44.92
N PHE A 228 -9.41 14.94 -44.49
CA PHE A 228 -8.59 14.72 -43.29
C PHE A 228 -9.44 14.35 -42.07
N SER A 229 -10.62 14.95 -41.88
CA SER A 229 -11.44 14.68 -40.70
C SER A 229 -11.95 13.24 -40.72
N LYS A 230 -12.33 12.74 -41.90
CA LYS A 230 -12.76 11.35 -42.08
C LYS A 230 -11.60 10.38 -41.86
N GLU A 231 -10.41 10.68 -42.39
CA GLU A 231 -9.22 9.81 -42.22
C GLU A 231 -8.70 9.81 -40.78
N ALA A 232 -8.56 10.98 -40.16
CA ALA A 232 -8.07 11.11 -38.78
C ALA A 232 -8.96 10.36 -37.78
N ASN A 233 -10.28 10.34 -37.98
CA ASN A 233 -11.22 9.63 -37.11
C ASN A 233 -11.16 8.09 -37.21
N LYS A 234 -10.37 7.52 -38.13
CA LYS A 234 -10.12 6.07 -38.16
C LYS A 234 -9.14 5.60 -37.09
N TYR A 235 -8.33 6.53 -36.54
CA TYR A 235 -7.32 6.24 -35.52
C TYR A 235 -7.87 6.43 -34.11
N SER A 236 -7.43 5.61 -33.15
CA SER A 236 -7.85 5.74 -31.74
C SER A 236 -7.42 7.10 -31.13
N PHE A 237 -6.32 7.65 -31.66
CA PHE A 237 -5.65 8.87 -31.24
C PHE A 237 -6.02 10.09 -32.11
N SER A 238 -7.20 10.06 -32.77
CA SER A 238 -7.68 11.12 -33.67
C SER A 238 -7.58 12.53 -33.08
N ARG A 239 -7.85 12.68 -31.78
CA ARG A 239 -7.68 13.95 -31.04
C ARG A 239 -6.30 14.55 -31.26
N PHE A 240 -5.24 13.75 -31.15
CA PHE A 240 -3.87 14.22 -31.28
C PHE A 240 -3.51 14.53 -32.74
N LEU A 241 -4.12 13.85 -33.72
CA LEU A 241 -4.00 14.20 -35.14
C LEU A 241 -4.59 15.60 -35.42
N PHE A 242 -5.77 15.91 -34.89
CA PHE A 242 -6.37 17.25 -35.03
C PHE A 242 -5.53 18.34 -34.35
N MET A 243 -4.98 18.04 -33.17
CA MET A 243 -4.09 18.97 -32.46
C MET A 243 -2.78 19.20 -33.23
N SER A 244 -2.19 18.13 -33.79
CA SER A 244 -0.97 18.19 -34.59
C SER A 244 -1.19 18.99 -35.87
N ARG A 245 -2.28 18.74 -36.60
CA ARG A 245 -2.68 19.53 -37.79
C ARG A 245 -2.83 21.02 -37.48
N SER A 246 -3.28 21.36 -36.29
CA SER A 246 -3.45 22.75 -35.85
C SER A 246 -2.15 23.38 -35.29
N ASN A 247 -1.01 22.66 -35.32
CA ASN A 247 0.25 23.03 -34.68
C ASN A 247 0.12 23.30 -33.16
N LYS A 248 -0.83 22.63 -32.50
CA LYS A 248 -1.11 22.78 -31.07
C LYS A 248 -0.68 21.58 -30.23
N LEU A 249 -0.32 20.46 -30.86
CA LEU A 249 0.13 19.26 -30.15
C LEU A 249 1.46 19.53 -29.45
N ASN A 250 1.45 19.49 -28.12
CA ASN A 250 2.66 19.56 -27.30
C ASN A 250 2.84 18.24 -26.52
N ILE A 251 4.06 18.01 -26.02
CA ILE A 251 4.39 16.77 -25.28
C ILE A 251 3.52 16.62 -24.02
N LYS A 252 3.16 17.72 -23.34
CA LYS A 252 2.35 17.71 -22.13
C LYS A 252 0.91 17.25 -22.36
N ASP A 253 0.39 17.41 -23.58
CA ASP A 253 -0.92 16.86 -23.95
C ASP A 253 -0.89 15.33 -23.97
N LEU A 254 0.25 14.76 -24.40
CA LEU A 254 0.48 13.32 -24.43
C LEU A 254 0.80 12.79 -23.02
N GLU A 255 1.61 13.49 -22.22
CA GLU A 255 1.93 13.11 -20.84
C GLU A 255 0.68 12.89 -19.97
N LYS A 256 -0.36 13.71 -20.18
CA LYS A 256 -1.62 13.62 -19.42
C LYS A 256 -2.48 12.41 -19.77
N VAL A 257 -2.31 11.86 -20.96
CA VAL A 257 -3.14 10.76 -21.48
C VAL A 257 -2.37 9.44 -21.43
N PHE A 258 -1.08 9.48 -21.70
CA PHE A 258 -0.16 8.35 -21.65
C PHE A 258 0.75 8.49 -20.42
N ASP A 259 0.11 8.46 -19.26
CA ASP A 259 0.72 8.73 -17.95
C ASP A 259 1.27 7.47 -17.26
N THR A 260 1.17 6.29 -17.90
CA THR A 260 1.77 5.03 -17.45
C THR A 260 2.73 4.45 -18.50
N PRO A 261 3.72 3.65 -18.10
CA PRO A 261 4.58 2.90 -19.03
C PRO A 261 3.79 2.07 -20.07
N GLU A 262 2.78 1.32 -19.62
CA GLU A 262 1.93 0.49 -20.47
C GLU A 262 1.18 1.32 -21.52
N SER A 263 0.55 2.43 -21.11
CA SER A 263 -0.18 3.31 -22.05
C SER A 263 0.71 3.91 -23.14
N ARG A 264 1.99 4.17 -22.83
CA ARG A 264 2.98 4.63 -23.82
C ARG A 264 3.38 3.50 -24.76
N ILE A 265 3.59 2.28 -24.26
CA ILE A 265 3.89 1.11 -25.12
C ILE A 265 2.74 0.84 -26.08
N ASP A 266 1.50 0.82 -25.58
CA ASP A 266 0.32 0.55 -26.39
C ASP A 266 0.17 1.57 -27.53
N MET A 267 0.35 2.86 -27.22
CA MET A 267 0.34 3.91 -28.24
C MET A 267 1.55 3.78 -29.19
N GLY A 268 2.72 3.41 -28.68
CA GLY A 268 3.89 3.14 -29.52
C GLY A 268 3.60 2.05 -30.55
N ARG A 269 2.98 0.94 -30.12
CA ARG A 269 2.58 -0.18 -30.96
C ARG A 269 1.56 0.20 -32.01
N GLU A 270 0.52 0.94 -31.64
CA GLU A 270 -0.48 1.43 -32.59
C GLU A 270 0.16 2.32 -33.68
N LEU A 271 1.23 3.06 -33.34
CA LEU A 271 2.01 3.88 -34.27
C LEU A 271 3.12 3.11 -35.01
N GLY A 272 3.25 1.80 -34.81
CA GLY A 272 4.27 0.96 -35.44
C GLY A 272 5.69 1.24 -34.95
N ILE A 273 5.85 1.77 -33.73
CA ILE A 273 7.14 1.96 -33.06
C ILE A 273 7.51 0.63 -32.38
N ASP A 274 8.74 0.16 -32.61
CA ASP A 274 9.29 -0.98 -31.85
C ASP A 274 9.41 -0.60 -30.37
N THR A 275 8.79 -1.40 -29.51
CA THR A 275 8.72 -1.17 -28.05
C THR A 275 9.23 -2.38 -27.25
N ASP A 276 9.74 -3.42 -27.92
CA ASP A 276 10.11 -4.70 -27.28
C ASP A 276 11.24 -4.51 -26.24
N TYR A 277 12.10 -3.53 -26.46
CA TYR A 277 13.18 -3.16 -25.54
C TYR A 277 12.69 -2.57 -24.19
N LEU A 278 11.40 -2.23 -24.07
CA LEU A 278 10.76 -1.69 -22.88
C LEU A 278 9.88 -2.70 -22.13
N GLU A 279 9.57 -3.85 -22.73
CA GLU A 279 8.75 -4.87 -22.05
C GLU A 279 9.53 -5.71 -21.03
N MET A 280 10.85 -5.70 -21.10
CA MET A 280 11.74 -6.37 -20.13
C MET A 280 11.77 -5.69 -18.74
N ILE A 281 10.80 -4.83 -18.47
CA ILE A 281 10.66 -4.04 -17.24
C ILE A 281 9.67 -4.70 -16.24
N GLY A 282 8.95 -5.75 -16.67
CA GLY A 282 8.11 -6.60 -15.83
C GLY A 282 8.87 -7.72 -15.12
#